data_AF-A0A6B2SYH2-F1
#
_entry.id   AF-A0A6B2SYH2-F1
#
_cell.length_a   1.000
_cell.length_b   1.000
_cell.length_c   1.000
_cell.angle_alpha   90.00
_cell.angle_beta   90.00
_cell.angle_gamma   90.00
#
_symmetry.space_group_name_H-M   'P 1'
#
loop_
_entity.id
_entity.type
_entity.pdbx_description
1 polymer ?
#
loop_
_entity_poly.entity_id
_entity_poly.type
_entity_poly.pdbx_seq_one_letter_code
_entity_poly.pdbx_strand_id
1 'polypeptide(L)'
;MTTTGDDRTTAMTGPWWWERWRGVALDAGLAALSAAECGAEGVAFARDAGLPVPVGVGFGLLAGAALLIRRRWPIAVVLISIAITPAQMGVLLTVVGLYTLAASELPRRIIGALAGMSMAGTLVVALVRANQDMAEGSPSIGSEFIPFFAVTAAIGVTAPPVLLGLYVGARRRLVEGMRERADSLERELQLLAERAEERAEWARNEERTRIAREMHDVVAHRVSLMVVHAAALQAVARKDPEKAVKNAALVGDMGRQALTELREMLGVLRTGDGTKAKPEKPAEPPLAA
;
A
#
# COMPACT_ATOMS: atom_id res chain seq x y z
N MET A 1 -29.85 -1.14 11.64
CA MET A 1 -28.98 -2.30 11.90
C MET A 1 -29.01 -3.21 10.68
N THR A 2 -28.12 -2.95 9.73
CA THR A 2 -27.91 -3.81 8.56
C THR A 2 -26.40 -3.99 8.43
N THR A 3 -25.98 -5.21 8.71
CA THR A 3 -24.61 -5.70 8.62
C THR A 3 -24.34 -6.01 7.15
N THR A 4 -23.74 -5.06 6.43
CA THR A 4 -23.20 -5.35 5.10
C THR A 4 -21.82 -5.94 5.30
N GLY A 5 -21.71 -7.25 5.02
CA GLY A 5 -20.45 -7.98 5.01
C GLY A 5 -19.54 -7.39 3.95
N ASP A 6 -18.44 -6.81 4.43
CA ASP A 6 -17.30 -6.37 3.65
C ASP A 6 -16.50 -7.63 3.28
N ASP A 7 -16.82 -8.22 2.12
CA ASP A 7 -16.01 -9.28 1.50
C ASP A 7 -14.69 -8.66 1.03
N ARG A 8 -13.81 -8.41 1.99
CA ARG A 8 -12.40 -8.14 1.74
C ARG A 8 -11.79 -9.40 1.19
N THR A 9 -11.59 -9.42 -0.12
CA THR A 9 -10.60 -10.29 -0.77
C THR A 9 -9.21 -9.89 -0.26
N THR A 10 -8.88 -10.37 0.93
CA THR A 10 -7.50 -10.42 1.40
C THR A 10 -6.75 -11.26 0.39
N ALA A 11 -5.96 -10.60 -0.47
CA ALA A 11 -4.89 -11.25 -1.19
C ALA A 11 -4.16 -12.14 -0.18
N MET A 12 -4.18 -13.46 -0.41
CA MET A 12 -3.54 -14.46 0.44
C MET A 12 -2.04 -14.21 0.47
N THR A 13 -1.62 -13.24 1.27
CA THR A 13 -0.28 -13.19 1.82
C THR A 13 -0.21 -14.39 2.75
N GLY A 14 0.74 -15.29 2.49
CA GLY A 14 0.93 -16.48 3.33
C GLY A 14 1.05 -16.06 4.78
N PRO A 15 0.73 -16.94 5.74
CA PRO A 15 0.70 -16.56 7.14
C PRO A 15 2.01 -15.87 7.55
N TRP A 16 1.92 -14.71 8.19
CA TRP A 16 3.05 -13.83 8.53
C TRP A 16 4.21 -14.55 9.25
N TRP A 17 3.93 -15.63 9.99
CA TRP A 17 4.96 -16.49 10.58
C TRP A 17 5.80 -17.23 9.54
N TRP A 18 5.22 -17.63 8.41
CA TRP A 18 5.87 -18.37 7.33
C TRP A 18 6.82 -17.49 6.51
N GLU A 19 6.48 -16.22 6.28
CA GLU A 19 7.41 -15.26 5.67
C GLU A 19 8.61 -14.97 6.59
N ARG A 20 8.36 -14.88 7.91
CA ARG A 20 9.41 -14.66 8.91
C ARG A 20 10.35 -15.87 9.02
N TRP A 21 9.81 -17.09 9.04
CA TRP A 21 10.59 -18.33 9.08
C TRP A 21 11.34 -18.60 7.76
N ARG A 22 10.75 -18.33 6.59
CA ARG A 22 11.46 -18.42 5.31
C ARG A 22 12.63 -17.45 5.25
N GLY A 23 12.44 -16.22 5.73
CA GLY A 23 13.52 -15.24 5.83
C GLY A 23 14.67 -15.71 6.71
N VAL A 24 14.36 -16.25 7.90
CA VAL A 24 15.36 -16.77 8.84
C VAL A 24 16.05 -18.02 8.28
N ALA A 25 15.32 -18.93 7.65
CA ALA A 25 15.87 -20.15 7.04
C ALA A 25 16.80 -19.83 5.86
N LEU A 26 16.44 -18.86 5.02
CA LEU A 26 17.30 -18.38 3.92
C LEU A 26 18.55 -17.69 4.45
N ASP A 27 18.43 -16.87 5.50
CA ASP A 27 19.58 -16.22 6.14
C ASP A 27 20.52 -17.24 6.78
N ALA A 28 19.97 -18.23 7.49
CA ALA A 28 20.73 -19.31 8.11
C ALA A 28 21.38 -20.21 7.05
N GLY A 29 20.70 -20.49 5.94
CA GLY A 29 21.24 -21.22 4.81
C GLY A 29 22.40 -20.49 4.12
N LEU A 30 22.24 -19.18 3.89
CA LEU A 30 23.30 -18.32 3.34
C LEU A 30 24.51 -18.21 4.29
N ALA A 31 24.27 -18.10 5.60
CA ALA A 31 25.33 -18.08 6.60
C ALA A 31 26.06 -19.42 6.68
N ALA A 32 25.34 -20.55 6.64
CA ALA A 32 25.93 -21.88 6.62
C ALA A 32 26.75 -22.13 5.35
N LEU A 33 26.25 -21.70 4.19
CA LEU A 33 26.96 -21.81 2.91
C LEU A 33 28.24 -20.98 2.92
N SER A 34 28.17 -19.74 3.40
CA SER A 34 29.36 -18.88 3.50
C SER A 34 30.36 -19.39 4.53
N ALA A 35 29.91 -19.94 5.66
CA ALA A 35 30.78 -20.57 6.65
C ALA A 35 31.47 -21.80 6.08
N ALA A 36 30.76 -22.62 5.29
CA ALA A 36 31.35 -23.77 4.61
C ALA A 36 32.40 -23.35 3.56
N GLU A 37 32.10 -22.33 2.75
CA GLU A 37 33.06 -21.77 1.78
C GLU A 37 34.32 -21.24 2.48
N CYS A 38 34.15 -20.33 3.46
CA CYS A 38 35.27 -19.75 4.20
C CYS A 38 36.07 -20.83 4.97
N GLY A 39 35.39 -21.86 5.49
CA GLY A 39 36.04 -23.00 6.14
C GLY A 39 36.89 -23.83 5.18
N ALA A 40 36.42 -24.05 3.94
CA ALA A 40 37.16 -24.76 2.90
C ALA A 40 38.38 -23.96 2.42
N GLU A 41 38.21 -22.66 2.19
CA GLU A 41 39.31 -21.73 1.85
C GLU A 41 40.31 -21.59 3.02
N GLY A 42 39.81 -21.74 4.26
CA GLY A 42 40.57 -21.90 5.50
C GLY A 42 41.71 -22.91 5.44
N VAL A 43 41.51 -24.00 4.69
CA VAL A 43 42.51 -25.07 4.54
C VAL A 43 43.68 -24.63 3.67
N ALA A 44 43.41 -23.91 2.57
CA ALA A 44 44.44 -23.41 1.66
C ALA A 44 45.29 -22.35 2.36
N PHE A 45 44.64 -21.38 3.00
CA PHE A 45 45.33 -20.35 3.78
C PHE A 45 46.20 -20.91 4.92
N ALA A 46 45.70 -21.92 5.65
CA ALA A 46 46.50 -22.53 6.72
C ALA A 46 47.78 -23.18 6.18
N ARG A 47 47.73 -23.78 4.98
CA ARG A 47 48.91 -24.36 4.33
C ARG A 47 49.90 -23.27 3.89
N ASP A 48 49.42 -22.20 3.28
CA ASP A 48 50.26 -21.11 2.79
C ASP A 48 50.89 -20.29 3.94
N ALA A 49 50.14 -20.10 5.03
CA ALA A 49 50.60 -19.38 6.22
C ALA A 49 51.43 -20.24 7.20
N GLY A 50 51.57 -21.55 6.95
CA GLY A 50 52.27 -22.48 7.84
C GLY A 50 51.56 -22.74 9.18
N LEU A 51 50.24 -22.53 9.24
CA LEU A 51 49.41 -22.70 10.43
C LEU A 51 48.78 -24.11 10.48
N PRO A 52 48.42 -24.62 11.68
CA PRO A 52 47.62 -25.84 11.77
C PRO A 52 46.27 -25.66 11.06
N VAL A 53 45.94 -26.60 10.15
CA VAL A 53 44.67 -26.63 9.42
C VAL A 53 43.41 -26.37 10.26
N PRO A 54 43.22 -26.94 11.48
CA PRO A 54 42.03 -26.66 12.27
C PRO A 54 41.88 -25.19 12.68
N VAL A 55 42.99 -24.44 12.79
CA VAL A 55 42.97 -23.01 13.11
C VAL A 55 42.45 -22.18 11.93
N GLY A 56 42.89 -22.48 10.70
CA GLY A 56 42.40 -21.81 9.49
C GLY A 56 40.93 -22.10 9.21
N VAL A 57 40.51 -23.35 9.39
CA VAL A 57 39.09 -23.75 9.25
C VAL A 57 38.22 -23.05 10.30
N GLY A 58 38.68 -22.99 11.56
CA GLY A 58 37.97 -22.29 12.64
C GLY A 58 37.78 -20.80 12.36
N PHE A 59 38.82 -20.13 11.85
CA PHE A 59 38.76 -18.72 11.48
C PHE A 59 37.77 -18.48 10.32
N GLY A 60 37.80 -19.34 9.29
CA GLY A 60 36.86 -19.28 8.17
C GLY A 60 35.40 -19.51 8.58
N LEU A 61 35.14 -20.48 9.46
CA LEU A 61 33.79 -20.73 9.98
C LEU A 61 33.24 -19.54 10.78
N LEU A 62 34.07 -18.93 11.64
CA LEU A 62 33.69 -17.73 12.40
C LEU A 62 33.42 -16.52 11.50
N ALA A 63 34.23 -16.35 10.46
CA ALA A 63 34.05 -15.32 9.45
C ALA A 63 32.73 -15.45 8.69
N GLY A 64 32.41 -16.64 8.16
CA GLY A 64 31.15 -16.87 7.45
C GLY A 64 29.93 -16.78 8.36
N ALA A 65 30.07 -17.15 9.65
CA ALA A 65 29.01 -16.98 10.66
C ALA A 65 28.65 -15.50 10.92
N ALA A 66 29.54 -14.55 10.59
CA ALA A 66 29.25 -13.12 10.71
C ALA A 66 28.04 -12.68 9.86
N LEU A 67 27.67 -13.43 8.82
CA LEU A 67 26.45 -13.17 8.03
C LEU A 67 25.16 -13.26 8.86
N LEU A 68 25.14 -13.97 9.99
CA LEU A 68 23.97 -14.00 10.87
C LEU A 68 23.62 -12.61 11.43
N ILE A 69 24.63 -11.74 11.53
CA ILE A 69 24.51 -10.40 12.09
C ILE A 69 24.17 -9.37 10.97
N ARG A 70 24.10 -9.80 9.69
CA ARG A 70 23.88 -8.92 8.52
C ARG A 70 22.64 -8.03 8.60
N ARG A 71 21.58 -8.51 9.27
CA ARG A 71 20.32 -7.75 9.44
C ARG A 71 20.43 -6.63 10.46
N ARG A 72 21.37 -6.72 11.41
CA ARG A 72 21.49 -5.81 12.55
C ARG A 72 22.69 -4.89 12.43
N TRP A 73 23.78 -5.36 11.80
CA TRP A 73 25.01 -4.60 11.62
C TRP A 73 25.63 -4.84 10.22
N PRO A 74 25.00 -4.35 9.13
CA PRO A 74 25.51 -4.54 7.76
C PRO A 74 26.91 -3.93 7.55
N ILE A 75 27.23 -2.85 8.28
CA ILE A 75 28.56 -2.22 8.23
C ILE A 75 29.64 -3.16 8.81
N ALA A 76 29.34 -3.83 9.92
CA ALA A 76 30.29 -4.76 10.56
C ALA A 76 30.62 -5.94 9.63
N VAL A 77 29.63 -6.47 8.91
CA VAL A 77 29.83 -7.56 7.94
C VAL A 77 30.79 -7.15 6.82
N VAL A 78 30.64 -5.95 6.28
CA VAL A 78 31.54 -5.46 5.21
C VAL A 78 32.94 -5.13 5.74
N LEU A 79 33.07 -4.62 6.96
CA LEU A 79 34.39 -4.45 7.58
C LEU A 79 35.09 -5.79 7.81
N ILE A 80 34.34 -6.82 8.24
CA ILE A 80 34.85 -8.19 8.40
C ILE A 80 35.27 -8.76 7.04
N SER A 81 34.47 -8.57 5.98
CA SER A 81 34.84 -9.04 4.64
C SER A 81 36.11 -8.34 4.11
N ILE A 82 36.23 -7.03 4.32
CA ILE A 82 37.43 -6.25 3.97
C ILE A 82 38.66 -6.78 4.73
N ALA A 83 38.53 -7.05 6.04
CA ALA A 83 39.63 -7.55 6.86
C ALA A 83 40.12 -8.95 6.45
N ILE A 84 39.23 -9.77 5.88
CA ILE A 84 39.51 -11.15 5.49
C ILE A 84 39.94 -11.26 4.02
N THR A 85 39.71 -10.22 3.21
CA THR A 85 40.11 -10.18 1.79
C THR A 85 41.57 -10.59 1.53
N PRO A 86 42.57 -10.20 2.37
CA PRO A 86 43.97 -10.63 2.18
C PRO A 86 44.19 -12.13 2.37
N ALA A 87 43.33 -12.82 3.13
CA ALA A 87 43.40 -14.26 3.35
C ALA A 87 42.80 -15.08 2.20
N GLN A 88 42.32 -14.43 1.12
CA GLN A 88 41.59 -15.04 0.00
C GLN A 88 40.37 -15.86 0.44
N MET A 89 39.74 -15.46 1.54
CA MET A 89 38.52 -16.11 2.00
C MET A 89 37.31 -15.20 1.84
N GLY A 90 36.14 -15.83 1.67
CA GLY A 90 34.85 -15.16 1.86
C GLY A 90 34.41 -14.32 0.66
N VAL A 91 34.51 -14.88 -0.54
CA VAL A 91 33.92 -14.26 -1.74
C VAL A 91 32.40 -14.15 -1.56
N LEU A 92 31.70 -15.20 -1.11
CA LEU A 92 30.27 -15.10 -0.82
C LEU A 92 29.99 -14.12 0.31
N LEU A 93 30.84 -14.07 1.35
CA LEU A 93 30.70 -13.09 2.44
C LEU A 93 30.75 -11.66 1.90
N THR A 94 31.68 -11.38 0.98
CA THR A 94 31.86 -10.06 0.34
C THR A 94 30.69 -9.71 -0.57
N VAL A 95 30.27 -10.64 -1.44
CA VAL A 95 29.15 -10.42 -2.38
C VAL A 95 27.84 -10.20 -1.61
N VAL A 96 27.55 -11.07 -0.64
CA VAL A 96 26.33 -10.99 0.17
C VAL A 96 26.38 -9.78 1.11
N GLY A 97 27.55 -9.45 1.66
CA GLY A 97 27.75 -8.26 2.49
C GLY A 97 27.50 -6.97 1.71
N LEU A 98 28.11 -6.82 0.53
CA LEU A 98 27.92 -5.66 -0.35
C LEU A 98 26.48 -5.53 -0.85
N TYR A 99 25.85 -6.64 -1.23
CA TYR A 99 24.43 -6.65 -1.59
C TYR A 99 23.55 -6.17 -0.43
N THR A 100 23.78 -6.70 0.77
CA THR A 100 22.98 -6.34 1.96
C THR A 100 23.20 -4.87 2.34
N LEU A 101 24.43 -4.38 2.24
CA LEU A 101 24.76 -2.97 2.48
C LEU A 101 24.07 -2.06 1.44
N ALA A 102 24.11 -2.41 0.16
CA ALA A 102 23.51 -1.63 -0.91
C ALA A 102 21.97 -1.69 -0.91
N ALA A 103 21.39 -2.79 -0.44
CA ALA A 103 19.94 -2.95 -0.27
C ALA A 103 19.41 -2.32 1.03
N SER A 104 20.29 -1.93 1.96
CA SER A 104 19.91 -1.28 3.21
C SER A 104 19.59 0.21 3.02
N GLU A 105 18.83 0.78 3.94
CA GLU A 105 18.40 2.19 3.91
C GLU A 105 19.51 3.18 4.32
N LEU A 106 20.78 2.81 4.18
CA LEU A 106 21.91 3.66 4.55
C LEU A 106 22.13 4.82 3.55
N PRO A 107 22.77 5.93 4.00
CA PRO A 107 23.16 7.02 3.11
C PRO A 107 24.06 6.54 1.96
N ARG A 108 23.78 7.00 0.73
CA ARG A 108 24.55 6.61 -0.48
C ARG A 108 26.06 6.86 -0.35
N ARG A 109 26.46 7.87 0.44
CA ARG A 109 27.87 8.19 0.73
C ARG A 109 28.58 7.04 1.45
N ILE A 110 27.91 6.42 2.44
CA ILE A 110 28.46 5.30 3.22
C ILE A 110 28.58 4.06 2.34
N ILE A 111 27.54 3.77 1.54
CA ILE A 111 27.55 2.64 0.59
C ILE A 111 28.70 2.80 -0.41
N GLY A 112 28.84 3.98 -1.01
CA GLY A 112 29.92 4.26 -1.98
C GLY A 112 31.32 4.18 -1.36
N ALA A 113 31.50 4.68 -0.14
CA ALA A 113 32.78 4.63 0.57
C ALA A 113 33.19 3.18 0.91
N LEU A 114 32.28 2.38 1.46
CA LEU A 114 32.54 0.98 1.82
C LEU A 114 32.71 0.08 0.58
N ALA A 115 31.89 0.29 -0.46
CA ALA A 115 32.05 -0.41 -1.74
C ALA A 115 33.38 -0.06 -2.40
N GLY A 116 33.76 1.23 -2.40
CA GLY A 116 35.06 1.69 -2.90
C GLY A 116 36.23 1.11 -2.12
N MET A 117 36.12 1.05 -0.79
CA MET A 117 37.15 0.44 0.08
C MET A 117 37.28 -1.06 -0.16
N SER A 118 36.16 -1.78 -0.32
CA SER A 118 36.17 -3.21 -0.67
C SER A 118 36.79 -3.43 -2.05
N MET A 119 36.43 -2.61 -3.04
CA MET A 119 36.97 -2.70 -4.40
C MET A 119 38.47 -2.41 -4.43
N ALA A 120 38.93 -1.39 -3.70
CA ALA A 120 40.36 -1.08 -3.57
C ALA A 120 41.11 -2.23 -2.87
N GLY A 121 40.53 -2.80 -1.80
CA GLY A 121 41.09 -3.97 -1.11
C GLY A 121 41.25 -5.18 -2.04
N THR A 122 40.20 -5.54 -2.77
CA THR A 122 40.23 -6.65 -3.74
C THR A 122 41.26 -6.39 -4.86
N LEU A 123 41.34 -5.15 -5.35
CA LEU A 123 42.31 -4.77 -6.38
C LEU A 123 43.76 -4.91 -5.89
N VAL A 124 44.06 -4.42 -4.69
CA VAL A 124 45.40 -4.51 -4.09
C VAL A 124 45.79 -5.97 -3.88
N VAL A 125 44.89 -6.81 -3.35
CA VAL A 125 45.17 -8.24 -3.14
C VAL A 125 45.39 -8.97 -4.46
N ALA A 126 44.56 -8.69 -5.49
CA ALA A 126 44.72 -9.27 -6.81
C ALA A 126 46.07 -8.90 -7.47
N LEU A 127 46.51 -7.64 -7.31
CA LEU A 127 47.81 -7.19 -7.80
C LEU A 127 48.99 -7.83 -7.03
N VAL A 128 48.93 -7.88 -5.69
CA VAL A 128 49.99 -8.49 -4.87
C VAL A 128 50.17 -9.96 -5.23
N ARG A 129 49.07 -10.71 -5.36
CA ARG A 129 49.11 -12.13 -5.73
C ARG A 129 49.71 -12.34 -7.12
N ALA A 130 49.25 -11.58 -8.11
CA ALA A 130 49.78 -11.71 -9.46
C ALA A 130 51.29 -11.41 -9.52
N ASN A 131 51.82 -10.58 -8.63
CA ASN A 131 53.27 -10.38 -8.48
C ASN A 131 53.97 -11.55 -7.77
N GLN A 132 53.34 -12.20 -6.78
CA GLN A 132 53.86 -13.39 -6.10
C GLN A 132 53.94 -14.60 -7.05
N ASP A 133 52.88 -14.86 -7.82
CA ASP A 133 52.81 -15.95 -8.81
C ASP A 133 53.93 -15.82 -9.87
N MET A 134 54.32 -14.59 -10.22
CA MET A 134 55.46 -14.29 -11.10
C MET A 134 56.81 -14.56 -10.44
N ALA A 135 56.96 -14.24 -9.16
CA ALA A 135 58.21 -14.47 -8.40
C ALA A 135 58.48 -15.97 -8.19
N GLU A 136 57.44 -16.79 -8.10
CA GLU A 136 57.52 -18.25 -7.95
C GLU A 136 57.74 -18.99 -9.30
N GLY A 137 57.83 -18.26 -10.41
CA GLY A 137 58.21 -18.83 -11.71
C GLY A 137 57.12 -19.69 -12.37
N SER A 138 55.86 -19.50 -12.01
CA SER A 138 54.69 -20.09 -12.66
C SER A 138 54.11 -19.08 -13.66
N PRO A 139 54.48 -19.11 -14.95
CA PRO A 139 53.98 -18.15 -15.92
C PRO A 139 52.67 -18.68 -16.47
N SER A 140 51.55 -18.40 -15.80
CA SER A 140 50.23 -18.73 -16.34
C SER A 140 49.65 -17.62 -17.24
N ILE A 141 50.10 -16.37 -17.09
CA ILE A 141 49.55 -15.19 -17.77
C ILE A 141 50.69 -14.20 -18.10
N GLY A 142 50.69 -13.61 -19.30
CA GLY A 142 51.66 -12.57 -19.67
C GLY A 142 51.58 -11.37 -18.73
N SER A 143 52.73 -10.84 -18.29
CA SER A 143 52.83 -9.79 -17.27
C SER A 143 52.03 -8.52 -17.61
N GLU A 144 51.85 -8.25 -18.90
CA GLU A 144 51.05 -7.13 -19.43
C GLU A 144 49.55 -7.25 -19.09
N PHE A 145 49.04 -8.47 -18.89
CA PHE A 145 47.62 -8.71 -18.61
C PHE A 145 47.28 -8.75 -17.11
N ILE A 146 48.27 -8.77 -16.22
CA ILE A 146 48.10 -8.75 -14.76
C ILE A 146 47.17 -7.61 -14.29
N PRO A 147 47.42 -6.33 -14.63
CA PRO A 147 46.53 -5.25 -14.18
C PRO A 147 45.12 -5.40 -14.75
N PHE A 148 44.99 -5.90 -15.98
CA PHE A 148 43.70 -6.12 -16.63
C PHE A 148 42.85 -7.17 -15.89
N PHE A 149 43.44 -8.32 -15.54
CA PHE A 149 42.74 -9.36 -14.78
C PHE A 149 42.42 -8.91 -13.35
N ALA A 150 43.34 -8.22 -12.67
CA ALA A 150 43.11 -7.71 -11.32
C ALA A 150 41.95 -6.71 -11.27
N VAL A 151 41.90 -5.78 -12.23
CA VAL A 151 40.79 -4.81 -12.37
C VAL A 151 39.48 -5.54 -12.71
N THR A 152 39.51 -6.48 -13.65
CA THR A 152 38.31 -7.24 -14.06
C THR A 152 37.74 -8.07 -12.92
N ALA A 153 38.59 -8.74 -12.14
CA ALA A 153 38.18 -9.50 -10.96
C ALA A 153 37.60 -8.60 -9.86
N ALA A 154 38.26 -7.47 -9.58
CA ALA A 154 37.76 -6.51 -8.59
C ALA A 154 36.40 -5.94 -8.99
N ILE A 155 36.21 -5.55 -10.26
CA ILE A 155 34.92 -5.07 -10.78
C ILE A 155 33.88 -6.20 -10.76
N GLY A 156 34.23 -7.41 -11.21
CA GLY A 156 33.30 -8.54 -11.30
C GLY A 156 32.73 -8.98 -9.96
N VAL A 157 33.52 -8.90 -8.88
CA VAL A 157 33.07 -9.27 -7.52
C VAL A 157 32.26 -8.15 -6.87
N THR A 158 32.59 -6.89 -7.13
CA THR A 158 31.99 -5.75 -6.41
C THR A 158 30.82 -5.10 -7.13
N ALA A 159 30.88 -4.93 -8.44
CA ALA A 159 29.88 -4.17 -9.19
C ALA A 159 28.50 -4.85 -9.22
N PRO A 160 28.37 -6.16 -9.55
CA PRO A 160 27.07 -6.82 -9.59
C PRO A 160 26.26 -6.76 -8.29
N PRO A 161 26.82 -7.12 -7.10
CA PRO A 161 26.04 -7.08 -5.86
C PRO A 161 25.66 -5.66 -5.44
N VAL A 162 26.53 -4.67 -5.68
CA VAL A 162 26.23 -3.26 -5.38
C VAL A 162 25.13 -2.73 -6.29
N LEU A 163 25.22 -2.98 -7.60
CA LEU A 163 24.19 -2.56 -8.56
C LEU A 163 22.84 -3.21 -8.28
N LEU A 164 22.82 -4.52 -8.01
CA LEU A 164 21.59 -5.24 -7.66
C LEU A 164 21.01 -4.76 -6.33
N GLY A 165 21.84 -4.52 -5.32
CA GLY A 165 21.39 -3.99 -4.04
C GLY A 165 20.77 -2.59 -4.18
N LEU A 166 21.42 -1.70 -4.93
CA LEU A 166 20.88 -0.36 -5.22
C LEU A 166 19.58 -0.44 -6.04
N TYR A 167 19.50 -1.33 -7.02
CA TYR A 167 18.28 -1.54 -7.83
C TYR A 167 17.12 -2.04 -6.97
N VAL A 168 17.35 -3.05 -6.12
CA VAL A 168 16.34 -3.58 -5.21
C VAL A 168 15.91 -2.52 -4.20
N GLY A 169 16.86 -1.76 -3.62
CA GLY A 169 16.57 -0.65 -2.71
C GLY A 169 15.75 0.46 -3.37
N ALA A 170 16.09 0.84 -4.61
CA ALA A 170 15.32 1.82 -5.38
C ALA A 170 13.92 1.31 -5.72
N ARG A 171 13.80 0.05 -6.15
CA ARG A 171 12.52 -0.58 -6.47
C ARG A 171 11.60 -0.66 -5.26
N ARG A 172 12.12 -0.97 -4.07
CA ARG A 172 11.33 -0.98 -2.83
C ARG A 172 10.74 0.39 -2.51
N ARG A 173 11.58 1.44 -2.53
CA ARG A 173 11.14 2.84 -2.31
C ARG A 173 10.08 3.28 -3.32
N LEU A 174 10.22 2.88 -4.58
CA LEU A 174 9.22 3.18 -5.61
C LEU A 174 7.89 2.46 -5.34
N VAL A 175 7.93 1.18 -4.98
CA VAL A 175 6.71 0.41 -4.66
C VAL A 175 6.03 0.94 -3.41
N GLU A 176 6.80 1.28 -2.37
CA GLU A 176 6.29 1.92 -1.16
C GLU A 176 5.63 3.26 -1.48
N GLY A 177 6.29 4.12 -2.27
CA GLY A 177 5.71 5.40 -2.68
C GLY A 177 4.45 5.25 -3.54
N MET A 178 4.34 4.20 -4.37
CA MET A 178 3.12 3.91 -5.12
C MET A 178 1.99 3.40 -4.23
N ARG A 179 2.31 2.61 -3.20
CA ARG A 179 1.33 2.15 -2.20
C ARG A 179 0.80 3.31 -1.37
N GLU A 180 1.67 4.18 -0.86
CA GLU A 180 1.25 5.38 -0.11
C GLU A 180 0.31 6.28 -0.93
N ARG A 181 0.61 6.41 -2.23
CA ARG A 181 -0.26 7.16 -3.17
C ARG A 181 -1.60 6.47 -3.38
N ALA A 182 -1.62 5.15 -3.58
CA ALA A 182 -2.87 4.40 -3.70
C ALA A 182 -3.73 4.54 -2.43
N ASP A 183 -3.14 4.35 -1.25
CA ASP A 183 -3.82 4.51 0.03
C ASP A 183 -4.32 5.94 0.27
N SER A 184 -3.61 6.95 -0.26
CA SER A 184 -4.06 8.34 -0.18
C SER A 184 -5.27 8.61 -1.09
N LEU A 185 -5.28 8.05 -2.29
CA LEU A 185 -6.38 8.20 -3.25
C LEU A 185 -7.64 7.46 -2.78
N GLU A 186 -7.51 6.27 -2.20
CA GLU A 186 -8.64 5.54 -1.62
C GLU A 186 -9.31 6.34 -0.50
N ARG A 187 -8.51 6.96 0.38
CA ARG A 187 -9.03 7.85 1.44
C ARG A 187 -9.72 9.08 0.88
N GLU A 188 -9.17 9.68 -0.17
CA GLU A 188 -9.79 10.84 -0.83
C GLU A 188 -11.14 10.48 -1.47
N LEU A 189 -11.22 9.34 -2.16
CA LEU A 189 -12.46 8.86 -2.75
C LEU A 189 -13.54 8.56 -1.70
N GLN A 190 -13.16 7.98 -0.56
CA GLN A 190 -14.08 7.75 0.55
C GLN A 190 -14.65 9.07 1.09
N LEU A 191 -13.79 10.07 1.33
CA LEU A 191 -14.23 11.39 1.80
C LEU A 191 -15.12 12.11 0.77
N LEU A 192 -14.85 11.94 -0.52
CA LEU A 192 -15.69 12.51 -1.58
C LEU A 192 -17.06 11.82 -1.65
N ALA A 193 -17.11 10.50 -1.45
CA ALA A 193 -18.36 9.75 -1.38
C ALA A 193 -19.21 10.18 -0.18
N GLU A 194 -18.62 10.26 1.01
CA GLU A 194 -19.31 10.75 2.22
C GLU A 194 -19.87 12.17 2.02
N ARG A 195 -19.07 13.09 1.47
CA ARG A 195 -19.54 14.46 1.17
C ARG A 195 -20.65 14.49 0.13
N ALA A 196 -20.66 13.57 -0.83
CA ALA A 196 -21.73 13.49 -1.82
C ALA A 196 -23.04 13.03 -1.19
N GLU A 197 -22.97 12.07 -0.25
CA GLU A 197 -24.13 11.62 0.53
C GLU A 197 -24.67 12.74 1.41
N GLU A 198 -23.82 13.44 2.17
CA GLU A 198 -24.22 14.58 3.00
C GLU A 198 -24.90 15.68 2.17
N ARG A 199 -24.35 16.01 1.00
CA ARG A 199 -24.97 17.00 0.09
C ARG A 199 -26.33 16.53 -0.43
N ALA A 200 -26.47 15.25 -0.74
CA ALA A 200 -27.74 14.70 -1.21
C ALA A 200 -28.80 14.73 -0.10
N GLU A 201 -28.42 14.44 1.15
CA GLU A 201 -29.31 14.56 2.31
C GLU A 201 -29.69 16.02 2.58
N TRP A 202 -28.73 16.94 2.52
CA TRP A 202 -28.98 18.36 2.67
C TRP A 202 -29.97 18.87 1.61
N ALA A 203 -29.74 18.52 0.34
CA ALA A 203 -30.62 18.92 -0.77
C ALA A 203 -32.06 18.37 -0.59
N ARG A 204 -32.20 17.11 -0.15
CA ARG A 204 -33.52 16.51 0.15
C ARG A 204 -34.24 17.23 1.29
N ASN A 205 -33.52 17.60 2.35
CA ASN A 205 -34.10 18.30 3.49
C ASN A 205 -34.51 19.74 3.13
N GLU A 206 -33.71 20.45 2.34
CA GLU A 206 -34.06 21.77 1.85
C GLU A 206 -35.32 21.71 0.97
N GLU A 207 -35.38 20.72 0.07
CA GLU A 207 -36.56 20.48 -0.78
C GLU A 207 -37.82 20.22 0.05
N ARG A 208 -37.75 19.32 1.05
CA ARG A 208 -38.87 19.05 1.95
C ARG A 208 -39.33 20.31 2.70
N THR A 209 -38.39 21.15 3.12
CA THR A 209 -38.69 22.40 3.82
C THR A 209 -39.33 23.43 2.89
N ARG A 210 -38.87 23.53 1.65
CA ARG A 210 -39.48 24.38 0.62
C ARG A 210 -40.91 23.95 0.34
N ILE A 211 -41.12 22.65 0.12
CA ILE A 211 -42.46 22.09 -0.13
C ILE A 211 -43.38 22.36 1.07
N ALA A 212 -42.93 22.16 2.30
CA ALA A 212 -43.73 22.47 3.49
C ALA A 212 -44.16 23.95 3.55
N ARG A 213 -43.28 24.88 3.17
CA ARG A 213 -43.61 26.32 3.08
C ARG A 213 -44.64 26.60 1.98
N GLU A 214 -44.43 26.07 0.78
CA GLU A 214 -45.39 26.23 -0.32
C GLU A 214 -46.77 25.65 0.03
N MET A 215 -46.81 24.47 0.68
CA MET A 215 -48.07 23.90 1.20
C MET A 215 -48.72 24.83 2.22
N HIS A 216 -47.94 25.36 3.17
CA HIS A 216 -48.46 26.23 4.22
C HIS A 216 -49.08 27.51 3.64
N ASP A 217 -48.43 28.13 2.67
CA ASP A 217 -48.90 29.37 2.04
C ASP A 217 -50.22 29.14 1.27
N VAL A 218 -50.32 28.06 0.50
CA VAL A 218 -51.56 27.70 -0.22
C VAL A 218 -52.71 27.44 0.76
N VAL A 219 -52.44 26.71 1.84
CA VAL A 219 -53.46 26.42 2.87
C VAL A 219 -53.87 27.69 3.61
N ALA A 220 -52.92 28.49 4.07
CA ALA A 220 -53.18 29.73 4.81
C ALA A 220 -54.01 30.70 3.97
N HIS A 221 -53.68 30.85 2.68
CA HIS A 221 -54.42 31.70 1.77
C HIS A 221 -55.88 31.25 1.59
N ARG A 222 -56.12 29.95 1.34
CA ARG A 222 -57.48 29.40 1.16
C ARG A 222 -58.32 29.47 2.42
N VAL A 223 -57.72 29.16 3.56
CA VAL A 223 -58.41 29.28 4.86
C VAL A 223 -58.79 30.74 5.12
N SER A 224 -57.89 31.69 4.85
CA SER A 224 -58.18 33.12 4.98
C SER A 224 -59.37 33.56 4.10
N LEU A 225 -59.42 33.14 2.83
CA LEU A 225 -60.55 33.40 1.94
C LEU A 225 -61.86 32.79 2.45
N MET A 226 -61.83 31.53 2.92
CA MET A 226 -63.01 30.89 3.51
C MET A 226 -63.53 31.65 4.74
N VAL A 227 -62.63 32.14 5.61
CA VAL A 227 -63.00 32.96 6.78
C VAL A 227 -63.65 34.28 6.36
N VAL A 228 -63.12 34.97 5.35
CA VAL A 228 -63.71 36.21 4.82
C VAL A 228 -65.09 35.96 4.23
N HIS A 229 -65.26 34.91 3.42
CA HIS A 229 -66.56 34.56 2.84
C HIS A 229 -67.59 34.09 3.89
N ALA A 230 -67.16 33.38 4.93
CA ALA A 230 -68.01 33.00 6.05
C ALA A 230 -68.47 34.23 6.87
N ALA A 231 -67.60 35.22 7.09
CA ALA A 231 -67.97 36.48 7.72
C ALA A 231 -68.98 37.27 6.87
N ALA A 232 -68.77 37.35 5.55
CA ALA A 232 -69.72 37.96 4.62
C ALA A 232 -71.09 37.25 4.62
N LEU A 233 -71.09 35.92 4.74
CA LEU A 233 -72.32 35.14 4.87
C LEU A 233 -73.10 35.52 6.13
N GLN A 234 -72.45 35.60 7.30
CA GLN A 234 -73.10 36.03 8.54
C GLN A 234 -73.72 37.43 8.44
N ALA A 235 -73.06 38.35 7.73
CA ALA A 235 -73.55 39.72 7.56
C ALA A 235 -74.79 39.82 6.65
N VAL A 236 -74.89 38.97 5.62
CA VAL A 236 -75.96 39.02 4.61
C VAL A 236 -77.14 38.09 4.94
N ALA A 237 -76.93 37.06 5.76
CA ALA A 237 -77.93 36.03 6.10
C ALA A 237 -79.30 36.55 6.56
N ARG A 238 -79.36 37.69 7.26
CA ARG A 238 -80.62 38.29 7.72
C ARG A 238 -81.29 39.22 6.71
N LYS A 239 -80.55 39.76 5.74
CA LYS A 239 -81.04 40.73 4.76
C LYS A 239 -81.43 40.10 3.43
N ASP A 240 -80.69 39.08 2.99
CA ASP A 240 -80.87 38.46 1.68
C ASP A 240 -80.53 36.96 1.77
N PRO A 241 -81.50 36.12 2.15
CA PRO A 241 -81.26 34.70 2.42
C PRO A 241 -80.84 33.92 1.16
N GLU A 242 -81.27 34.31 -0.05
CA GLU A 242 -80.82 33.67 -1.29
C GLU A 242 -79.31 33.90 -1.53
N LYS A 243 -78.81 35.12 -1.29
CA LYS A 243 -77.36 35.39 -1.38
C LYS A 243 -76.56 34.66 -0.30
N ALA A 244 -77.13 34.46 0.88
CA ALA A 244 -76.49 33.68 1.93
C ALA A 244 -76.36 32.20 1.49
N VAL A 245 -77.38 31.59 0.90
CA VAL A 245 -77.27 30.22 0.37
C VAL A 245 -76.19 30.10 -0.71
N LYS A 246 -76.09 31.08 -1.63
CA LYS A 246 -75.01 31.12 -2.64
C LYS A 246 -73.62 31.24 -2.04
N ASN A 247 -73.41 32.10 -1.05
CA ASN A 247 -72.13 32.24 -0.38
C ASN A 247 -71.75 31.00 0.44
N ALA A 248 -72.73 30.29 1.03
CA ALA A 248 -72.49 29.02 1.72
C ALA A 248 -72.02 27.93 0.75
N ALA A 249 -72.64 27.85 -0.43
CA ALA A 249 -72.22 26.93 -1.48
C ALA A 249 -70.77 27.22 -1.92
N LEU A 250 -70.42 28.49 -2.15
CA LEU A 250 -69.05 28.92 -2.47
C LEU A 250 -68.02 28.51 -1.42
N VAL A 251 -68.32 28.67 -0.12
CA VAL A 251 -67.43 28.21 0.97
C VAL A 251 -67.26 26.68 0.96
N GLY A 252 -68.33 25.93 0.71
CA GLY A 252 -68.29 24.47 0.57
C GLY A 252 -67.44 24.02 -0.63
N ASP A 253 -67.57 24.70 -1.76
CA ASP A 253 -66.81 24.40 -2.98
C ASP A 253 -65.32 24.74 -2.80
N MET A 254 -64.99 25.89 -2.22
CA MET A 254 -63.60 26.26 -1.88
C MET A 254 -62.96 25.26 -0.91
N GLY A 255 -63.70 24.78 0.09
CA GLY A 255 -63.20 23.76 1.02
C GLY A 255 -62.93 22.41 0.35
N ARG A 256 -63.83 21.96 -0.55
CA ARG A 256 -63.63 20.73 -1.33
C ARG A 256 -62.43 20.86 -2.27
N GLN A 257 -62.28 22.00 -2.94
CA GLN A 257 -61.17 22.25 -3.85
C GLN A 257 -59.83 22.31 -3.10
N ALA A 258 -59.77 22.95 -1.92
CA ALA A 258 -58.58 22.96 -1.05
C ALA A 258 -58.16 21.55 -0.61
N LEU A 259 -59.11 20.70 -0.22
CA LEU A 259 -58.83 19.31 0.18
C LEU A 259 -58.35 18.44 -0.99
N THR A 260 -58.87 18.66 -2.20
CA THR A 260 -58.44 17.95 -3.41
C THR A 260 -56.99 18.29 -3.75
N GLU A 261 -56.64 19.57 -3.79
CA GLU A 261 -55.27 20.00 -4.12
C GLU A 261 -54.24 19.57 -3.06
N LEU A 262 -54.61 19.57 -1.77
CA LEU A 262 -53.76 19.01 -0.72
C LEU A 262 -53.50 17.51 -0.90
N ARG A 263 -54.53 16.74 -1.28
CA ARG A 263 -54.37 15.30 -1.56
C ARG A 263 -53.50 15.05 -2.77
N GLU A 264 -53.62 15.88 -3.80
CA GLU A 264 -52.82 15.79 -5.01
C GLU A 264 -51.34 16.08 -4.72
N MET A 265 -51.05 17.16 -3.98
CA MET A 265 -49.68 17.51 -3.58
C MET A 265 -49.05 16.46 -2.62
N LEU A 266 -49.82 15.91 -1.66
CA LEU A 266 -49.36 14.80 -0.81
C LEU A 266 -49.17 13.48 -1.57
N GLY A 267 -49.96 13.24 -2.61
CA GLY A 267 -49.83 12.06 -3.48
C GLY A 267 -48.51 12.04 -4.24
N VAL A 268 -48.06 13.19 -4.73
CA VAL A 268 -46.77 13.36 -5.43
C VAL A 268 -45.59 13.07 -4.49
N LEU A 269 -45.65 13.55 -3.24
CA LEU A 269 -44.60 13.30 -2.23
C LEU A 269 -44.48 11.82 -1.83
N ARG A 270 -45.61 11.11 -1.68
CA ARG A 270 -45.59 9.70 -1.27
C ARG A 270 -45.06 8.76 -2.36
N THR A 271 -45.15 9.17 -3.62
CA THR A 271 -44.63 8.40 -4.75
C THR A 271 -43.10 8.60 -4.90
N GLY A 272 -42.57 9.76 -4.48
CA GLY A 272 -41.13 10.07 -4.50
C GLY A 272 -40.31 9.36 -3.41
N ASP A 273 -40.89 9.11 -2.23
CA ASP A 273 -40.22 8.41 -1.12
C ASP A 273 -40.32 6.86 -1.21
N GLY A 274 -41.09 6.32 -2.16
CA GLY A 274 -41.60 4.94 -2.13
C GLY A 274 -41.00 3.89 -3.10
N THR A 275 -40.14 4.24 -4.07
CA THR A 275 -39.66 3.25 -5.05
C THR A 275 -38.27 2.71 -4.69
N LYS A 276 -38.23 1.94 -3.60
CA LYS A 276 -37.43 0.69 -3.55
C LYS A 276 -38.42 -0.48 -3.53
N ALA A 277 -39.23 -0.59 -4.58
CA ALA A 277 -39.90 -1.85 -4.89
C ALA A 277 -38.81 -2.85 -5.27
N LYS A 278 -38.47 -3.71 -4.29
CA LYS A 278 -37.64 -4.90 -4.46
C LYS A 278 -38.06 -5.62 -5.75
N PRO A 279 -37.16 -5.92 -6.70
CA PRO A 279 -37.55 -6.68 -7.88
C PRO A 279 -38.01 -8.06 -7.40
N GLU A 280 -39.28 -8.33 -7.60
CA GLU A 280 -39.86 -9.66 -7.41
C GLU A 280 -39.21 -10.58 -8.44
N LYS A 281 -38.42 -11.52 -7.93
CA LYS A 281 -37.73 -12.55 -8.72
C LYS A 281 -38.82 -13.38 -9.41
N PRO A 282 -38.81 -13.57 -10.75
CA PRO A 282 -39.79 -14.43 -11.39
C PRO A 282 -39.64 -15.87 -10.88
N ALA A 283 -40.73 -16.47 -10.41
CA ALA A 283 -40.76 -17.85 -9.99
C ALA A 283 -40.46 -18.79 -11.17
N GLU A 284 -39.47 -19.67 -11.02
CA GLU A 284 -39.19 -20.75 -11.96
C GLU A 284 -40.37 -21.75 -11.97
N PRO A 285 -40.80 -22.25 -13.15
CA PRO A 285 -41.87 -23.23 -13.25
C PRO A 285 -41.42 -24.61 -12.73
N PRO A 286 -42.32 -25.40 -12.13
CA PRO A 286 -41.98 -26.70 -11.57
C PRO A 286 -41.67 -27.72 -12.67
N LEU A 287 -40.54 -28.41 -12.51
CA LEU A 287 -40.17 -29.60 -13.28
C LEU A 287 -41.22 -30.69 -13.05
N ALA A 288 -41.90 -31.09 -14.14
CA ALA A 288 -42.75 -32.28 -14.15
C ALA A 288 -41.88 -33.54 -14.03
N ALA A 289 -42.29 -34.42 -13.11
CA ALA A 289 -41.79 -35.79 -12.96
C ALA A 289 -42.60 -36.75 -13.85
#